data_AF-A0A7C4Z1P7-F1
#
_entry.id   AF-A0A7C4Z1P7-F1
#
_cell.length_a   1.000
_cell.length_b   1.000
_cell.length_c   1.000
_cell.angle_alpha   90.00
_cell.angle_beta   90.00
_cell.angle_gamma   90.00
#
_symmetry.space_group_name_H-M   'P 1'
#
loop_
_entity.id
_entity.type
_entity.pdbx_description
1 polymer ?
#
loop_
_entity_poly.entity_id
_entity_poly.type
_entity_poly.pdbx_seq_one_letter_code
_entity_poly.pdbx_strand_id
1 'polypeptide(L)'
;EGKKYSYAIWSFVNKIAEEIRKTHPDRFISCCAYNGYRIPPEDVYFQPNVAVTFCVPEHLRNPWADDVKKKYVDEIVAWNKKVQNLYVWDYWLYRWSPGVYGAPAIYPHLLSEIYLLEQGRVKGHVIELCNKDDTGILTKYWQNWMMDQINVYAGFKLLWNSNQNVDEILDDYYKFFGPAEQLIRKFYESMEYAFLNPATKEKNTWDWETCWNKTYTGEFVNQVMGYLKEAEKLTRGNEPYHTRVEKVLKGFLPFELASKKYSSGVKKTEKNKNITVVETKSTPVIDGKLNEPCWQNASIADNFVDLYNNNCLAQTKFLLLHDGKNFYIGIRAFLPERKIKKYQKEGIRDGTIWDSESCELFFSPDGIQCYQFLIGPGNVFTDLYVPDIKKFTMEAIKWNATGIEYSTSIENEFWTAEIKIPFTSINFTPGSQWLVNFCRNYYYFVDNKNNWAYEASSWQAVFGSFHNISMFGTLNIKMEGR
;
A
#
# COMPACT_ATOMS: atom_id res chain seq x y z
N GLU A 1 -7.68 14.58 21.32
CA GLU A 1 -6.51 15.28 20.72
C GLU A 1 -6.86 16.11 19.49
N GLY A 2 -7.63 15.61 18.51
CA GLY A 2 -7.93 16.33 17.26
C GLY A 2 -8.52 17.75 17.41
N LYS A 3 -9.39 17.98 18.40
CA LYS A 3 -10.00 19.31 18.64
C LYS A 3 -8.96 20.42 18.91
N LYS A 4 -7.83 20.08 19.54
CA LYS A 4 -6.75 21.05 19.84
C LYS A 4 -6.04 21.50 18.57
N TYR A 5 -5.77 20.56 17.65
CA TYR A 5 -5.16 20.88 16.36
C TYR A 5 -6.12 21.67 15.46
N SER A 6 -7.41 21.31 15.44
CA SER A 6 -8.43 22.07 14.72
C SER A 6 -8.48 23.53 15.14
N TYR A 7 -8.52 23.83 16.44
CA TYR A 7 -8.58 25.22 16.90
C TYR A 7 -7.37 26.03 16.41
N ALA A 8 -6.15 25.48 16.53
CA ALA A 8 -4.93 26.17 16.14
C ALA A 8 -4.90 26.49 14.63
N ILE A 9 -5.15 25.49 13.78
CA ILE A 9 -5.11 25.65 12.32
C ILE A 9 -6.20 26.60 11.85
N TRP A 10 -7.45 26.37 12.27
CA TRP A 10 -8.57 27.15 11.76
C TRP A 10 -8.59 28.58 12.29
N SER A 11 -8.12 28.83 13.51
CA SER A 11 -7.93 30.21 14.01
C SER A 11 -6.87 30.97 13.19
N PHE A 12 -5.80 30.29 12.78
CA PHE A 12 -4.76 30.88 11.92
C PHE A 12 -5.29 31.20 10.52
N VAL A 13 -5.96 30.23 9.87
CA VAL A 13 -6.61 30.42 8.57
C VAL A 13 -7.60 31.58 8.61
N ASN A 14 -8.38 31.68 9.68
CA ASN A 14 -9.39 32.72 9.83
C ASN A 14 -8.79 34.13 9.94
N LYS A 15 -7.68 34.28 10.68
CA LYS A 15 -6.94 35.54 10.78
C LYS A 15 -6.36 35.97 9.43
N ILE A 16 -5.82 35.02 8.66
CA ILE A 16 -5.34 35.29 7.30
C ILE A 16 -6.49 35.72 6.41
N ALA A 17 -7.62 35.00 6.45
CA ALA A 17 -8.79 35.31 5.64
C ALA A 17 -9.33 36.72 5.93
N GLU A 18 -9.37 37.13 7.21
CA GLU A 18 -9.76 38.47 7.63
C GLU A 18 -8.84 39.56 7.07
N GLU A 19 -7.51 39.36 7.15
CA GLU A 19 -6.54 40.33 6.65
C GLU A 19 -6.57 40.44 5.12
N ILE A 20 -6.56 39.30 4.43
CA ILE A 20 -6.56 39.24 2.97
C ILE A 20 -7.83 39.88 2.39
N ARG A 21 -8.98 39.71 3.05
CA ARG A 21 -10.24 40.29 2.60
C ARG A 21 -10.21 41.82 2.52
N LYS A 22 -9.36 42.49 3.32
CA LYS A 22 -9.22 43.96 3.28
C LYS A 22 -8.71 44.46 1.94
N THR A 23 -7.88 43.67 1.25
CA THR A 23 -7.25 44.05 -0.04
C THR A 23 -7.78 43.22 -1.22
N HIS A 24 -8.29 42.02 -0.96
CA HIS A 24 -8.78 41.07 -1.96
C HIS A 24 -10.15 40.51 -1.55
N PRO A 25 -11.21 41.34 -1.50
CA PRO A 25 -12.52 40.94 -0.96
C PRO A 25 -13.19 39.80 -1.73
N ASP A 26 -12.85 39.62 -3.01
CA ASP A 26 -13.41 38.61 -3.90
C ASP A 26 -12.58 37.33 -3.98
N ARG A 27 -11.56 37.17 -3.14
CA ARG A 27 -10.67 35.99 -3.12
C ARG A 27 -10.90 35.13 -1.90
N PHE A 28 -10.97 33.82 -2.12
CA PHE A 28 -11.08 32.82 -1.07
C PHE A 28 -9.71 32.36 -0.57
N ILE A 29 -9.63 32.07 0.74
CA ILE A 29 -8.55 31.29 1.32
C ILE A 29 -9.05 29.86 1.48
N SER A 30 -8.43 28.93 0.75
CA SER A 30 -8.73 27.50 0.86
C SER A 30 -7.83 26.81 1.88
N CYS A 31 -8.40 25.96 2.72
CA CYS A 31 -7.66 25.07 3.60
C CYS A 31 -8.33 23.68 3.63
N CYS A 32 -7.52 22.63 3.59
CA CYS A 32 -8.02 21.27 3.73
C CYS A 32 -8.39 20.99 5.19
N ALA A 33 -9.54 20.39 5.47
CA ALA A 33 -9.84 19.77 6.75
C ALA A 33 -9.33 18.32 6.71
N TYR A 34 -8.14 18.08 7.25
CA TYR A 34 -7.42 16.82 7.06
C TYR A 34 -6.90 16.22 8.37
N ASN A 35 -6.98 14.89 8.48
CA ASN A 35 -6.41 14.10 9.57
C ASN A 35 -6.70 14.71 10.96
N GLY A 36 -5.66 15.07 11.72
CA GLY A 36 -5.79 15.55 13.10
C GLY A 36 -6.57 16.84 13.29
N TYR A 37 -6.85 17.61 12.23
CA TYR A 37 -7.61 18.88 12.29
C TYR A 37 -8.85 18.88 11.38
N ARG A 38 -9.38 17.68 11.10
CA ARG A 38 -10.55 17.45 10.24
C ARG A 38 -11.88 17.91 10.85
N ILE A 39 -12.02 17.80 12.17
CA ILE A 39 -13.27 18.12 12.87
C ILE A 39 -13.39 19.64 13.00
N PRO A 40 -14.54 20.26 12.69
CA PRO A 40 -14.71 21.69 12.83
C PRO A 40 -14.58 22.13 14.30
N PRO A 41 -13.83 23.20 14.61
CA PRO A 41 -13.74 23.72 15.96
C PRO A 41 -15.08 24.37 16.40
N GLU A 42 -15.42 24.22 17.68
CA GLU A 42 -16.67 24.75 18.23
C GLU A 42 -16.64 26.29 18.33
N ASP A 43 -15.52 26.86 18.79
CA ASP A 43 -15.40 28.28 19.17
C ASP A 43 -14.71 29.18 18.13
N VAL A 44 -14.71 28.79 16.85
CA VAL A 44 -14.19 29.63 15.77
C VAL A 44 -15.33 30.14 14.89
N TYR A 45 -15.41 31.46 14.77
CA TYR A 45 -16.22 32.13 13.76
C TYR A 45 -15.43 32.17 12.44
N PHE A 46 -16.00 31.62 11.37
CA PHE A 46 -15.33 31.59 10.06
C PHE A 46 -15.68 32.82 9.22
N GLN A 47 -14.64 33.47 8.67
CA GLN A 47 -14.79 34.56 7.73
C GLN A 47 -15.49 34.06 6.44
N PRO A 48 -16.35 34.88 5.79
CA PRO A 48 -17.09 34.48 4.59
C PRO A 48 -16.21 34.05 3.40
N ASN A 49 -14.95 34.50 3.35
CA ASN A 49 -14.00 34.14 2.32
C ASN A 49 -13.13 32.92 2.68
N VAL A 50 -13.45 32.17 3.74
CA VAL A 50 -12.85 30.87 3.99
C VAL A 50 -13.55 29.80 3.15
N ALA A 51 -12.75 29.00 2.44
CA ALA A 51 -13.15 27.80 1.75
C ALA A 51 -12.54 26.58 2.45
N VAL A 52 -13.39 25.63 2.84
CA VAL A 52 -12.96 24.38 3.47
C VAL A 52 -13.02 23.29 2.43
N THR A 53 -11.92 22.55 2.25
CA THR A 53 -11.91 21.32 1.46
C THR A 53 -11.85 20.14 2.41
N PHE A 54 -12.97 19.46 2.57
CA PHE A 54 -13.14 18.37 3.51
C PHE A 54 -12.52 17.08 2.97
N CYS A 55 -11.44 16.61 3.61
CA CYS A 55 -10.68 15.46 3.15
C CYS A 55 -11.13 14.19 3.89
N VAL A 56 -12.00 13.43 3.25
CA VAL A 56 -12.50 12.14 3.75
C VAL A 56 -12.24 11.07 2.71
N PRO A 57 -11.34 10.11 2.97
CA PRO A 57 -11.20 8.96 2.08
C PRO A 57 -12.28 7.88 2.30
N GLU A 58 -12.90 7.82 3.47
CA GLU A 58 -13.71 6.68 3.89
C GLU A 58 -15.01 6.49 3.10
N HIS A 59 -15.70 7.57 2.73
CA HIS A 59 -17.03 7.52 2.09
C HIS A 59 -17.01 6.83 0.72
N LEU A 60 -15.92 7.01 -0.02
CA LEU A 60 -15.68 6.25 -1.24
C LEU A 60 -14.94 4.96 -0.94
N ARG A 61 -13.88 4.92 -0.13
CA ARG A 61 -13.07 3.70 0.03
C ARG A 61 -13.80 2.50 0.62
N ASN A 62 -14.77 2.73 1.51
CA ASN A 62 -15.54 1.69 2.20
C ASN A 62 -17.06 1.98 2.13
N PRO A 63 -17.63 2.12 0.93
CA PRO A 63 -19.02 2.53 0.73
C PRO A 63 -20.03 1.45 1.15
N TRP A 64 -19.56 0.22 1.36
CA TRP A 64 -20.31 -0.95 1.81
C TRP A 64 -20.44 -1.06 3.34
N ALA A 65 -19.77 -0.20 4.11
CA ALA A 65 -19.90 -0.18 5.57
C ALA A 65 -21.09 0.69 6.00
N ASP A 66 -22.00 0.13 6.81
CA ASP A 66 -23.28 0.75 7.17
C ASP A 66 -23.17 2.13 7.86
N ASP A 67 -22.11 2.34 8.65
CA ASP A 67 -21.91 3.58 9.42
C ASP A 67 -21.17 4.67 8.64
N VAL A 68 -20.48 4.31 7.55
CA VAL A 68 -19.61 5.23 6.80
C VAL A 68 -20.41 6.35 6.15
N LYS A 69 -21.52 6.04 5.46
CA LYS A 69 -22.37 7.05 4.81
C LYS A 69 -23.00 8.01 5.82
N LYS A 70 -23.50 7.48 6.95
CA LYS A 70 -24.08 8.31 8.01
C LYS A 70 -23.03 9.24 8.60
N LYS A 71 -21.85 8.71 8.95
CA LYS A 71 -20.74 9.50 9.49
C LYS A 71 -20.30 10.60 8.51
N TYR A 72 -20.24 10.28 7.22
CA TYR A 72 -19.93 11.24 6.18
C TYR A 72 -20.92 12.42 6.16
N VAL A 73 -22.22 12.12 6.13
CA VAL A 73 -23.27 13.15 6.16
C VAL A 73 -23.22 13.98 7.45
N ASP A 74 -23.03 13.35 8.61
CA ASP A 74 -22.94 14.04 9.90
C ASP A 74 -21.77 15.05 9.91
N GLU A 75 -20.60 14.68 9.38
CA GLU A 75 -19.43 15.57 9.29
C GLU A 75 -19.65 16.70 8.27
N ILE A 76 -20.28 16.43 7.11
CA ILE A 76 -20.67 17.46 6.12
C ILE A 76 -21.65 18.46 6.76
N VAL A 77 -22.67 17.99 7.47
CA VAL A 77 -23.64 18.84 8.18
C VAL A 77 -22.95 19.68 9.25
N ALA A 78 -21.99 19.12 9.99
CA ALA A 78 -21.22 19.87 10.97
C ALA A 78 -20.40 21.00 10.33
N TRP A 79 -19.75 20.74 9.20
CA TRP A 79 -19.00 21.76 8.46
C TRP A 79 -19.89 22.81 7.81
N ASN A 80 -20.99 22.40 7.18
CA ASN A 80 -21.92 23.29 6.49
C ASN A 80 -22.56 24.32 7.44
N LYS A 81 -22.75 23.97 8.73
CA LYS A 81 -23.18 24.91 9.78
C LYS A 81 -22.13 25.98 10.13
N LYS A 82 -20.86 25.75 9.81
CA LYS A 82 -19.73 26.61 10.20
C LYS A 82 -19.24 27.51 9.07
N VAL A 83 -19.31 27.04 7.82
CA VAL A 83 -18.73 27.76 6.67
C VAL A 83 -19.70 27.91 5.52
N GLN A 84 -19.55 29.01 4.77
CA GLN A 84 -20.35 29.27 3.57
C GLN A 84 -19.82 28.56 2.32
N ASN A 85 -18.54 28.14 2.32
CA ASN A 85 -17.89 27.52 1.17
C ASN A 85 -17.28 26.19 1.59
N LEU A 86 -18.03 25.11 1.38
CA LEU A 86 -17.61 23.74 1.65
C LEU A 86 -17.39 23.01 0.33
N TYR A 87 -16.24 22.37 0.23
CA TYR A 87 -15.82 21.51 -0.87
C TYR A 87 -15.39 20.17 -0.29
N VAL A 88 -15.29 19.13 -1.12
CA VAL A 88 -14.83 17.80 -0.72
C VAL A 88 -13.56 17.42 -1.49
N TRP A 89 -12.63 16.74 -0.84
CA TRP A 89 -11.50 16.09 -1.51
C TRP A 89 -11.76 14.59 -1.59
N ASP A 90 -12.07 14.11 -2.80
CA ASP A 90 -12.38 12.72 -3.10
C ASP A 90 -11.11 11.94 -3.47
N TYR A 91 -10.89 10.81 -2.80
CA TYR A 91 -9.72 9.96 -3.03
C TYR A 91 -10.07 8.74 -3.88
N TRP A 92 -9.97 8.87 -5.22
CA TRP A 92 -10.21 7.77 -6.17
C TRP A 92 -8.96 6.91 -6.33
N LEU A 93 -8.49 6.34 -5.20
CA LEU A 93 -7.16 5.76 -5.03
C LEU A 93 -7.15 4.26 -4.74
N TYR A 94 -8.11 3.49 -5.29
CA TYR A 94 -8.21 2.04 -5.06
C TYR A 94 -7.02 1.22 -5.61
N ARG A 95 -6.23 1.81 -6.50
CA ARG A 95 -5.02 1.23 -7.10
C ARG A 95 -3.73 1.72 -6.47
N TRP A 96 -3.78 2.30 -5.26
CA TRP A 96 -2.61 2.96 -4.67
C TRP A 96 -1.79 2.05 -3.74
N SER A 97 -2.40 0.99 -3.22
CA SER A 97 -1.79 0.07 -2.25
C SER A 97 -1.14 -1.15 -2.92
N PRO A 98 -0.05 -1.70 -2.35
CA PRO A 98 0.51 -2.97 -2.80
C PRO A 98 -0.55 -4.08 -2.88
N GLY A 99 -0.41 -4.95 -3.88
CA GLY A 99 -1.29 -6.09 -4.08
C GLY A 99 -2.61 -5.79 -4.77
N VAL A 100 -2.95 -4.52 -5.03
CA VAL A 100 -4.15 -4.12 -5.80
C VAL A 100 -3.82 -3.18 -6.96
N TYR A 101 -2.54 -3.08 -7.33
CA TYR A 101 -2.13 -2.34 -8.53
C TYR A 101 -2.83 -2.91 -9.77
N GLY A 102 -3.31 -2.03 -10.64
CA GLY A 102 -4.06 -2.42 -11.84
C GLY A 102 -5.51 -2.87 -11.62
N ALA A 103 -6.03 -2.89 -10.37
CA ALA A 103 -7.42 -3.24 -10.10
C ALA A 103 -8.36 -2.02 -10.26
N PRO A 104 -9.16 -1.90 -11.33
CA PRO A 104 -10.07 -0.78 -11.52
C PRO A 104 -11.15 -0.78 -10.42
N ALA A 105 -11.73 0.38 -10.16
CA ALA A 105 -12.90 0.52 -9.31
C ALA A 105 -13.93 1.33 -10.11
N ILE A 106 -15.03 0.69 -10.50
CA ILE A 106 -16.09 1.28 -11.33
C ILE A 106 -17.34 1.40 -10.46
N TYR A 107 -17.88 2.61 -10.34
CA TYR A 107 -18.96 2.91 -9.39
C TYR A 107 -19.78 4.19 -9.73
N PRO A 108 -20.17 4.43 -10.99
CA PRO A 108 -20.97 5.62 -11.34
C PRO A 108 -22.27 5.77 -10.52
N HIS A 109 -22.95 4.68 -10.15
CA HIS A 109 -24.17 4.76 -9.34
C HIS A 109 -23.89 5.23 -7.90
N LEU A 110 -22.76 4.83 -7.33
CA LEU A 110 -22.33 5.33 -6.01
C LEU A 110 -22.07 6.84 -6.05
N LEU A 111 -21.48 7.36 -7.14
CA LEU A 111 -21.28 8.80 -7.29
C LEU A 111 -22.61 9.56 -7.29
N SER A 112 -23.62 9.03 -7.99
CA SER A 112 -24.96 9.61 -7.97
C SER A 112 -25.55 9.66 -6.57
N GLU A 113 -25.39 8.60 -5.78
CA GLU A 113 -25.87 8.55 -4.40
C GLU A 113 -25.14 9.58 -3.51
N ILE A 114 -23.81 9.61 -3.56
CA ILE A 114 -22.98 10.50 -2.75
C ILE A 114 -23.29 11.97 -3.05
N TYR A 115 -23.37 12.35 -4.33
CA TYR A 115 -23.64 13.74 -4.71
C TYR A 115 -25.07 14.18 -4.37
N LEU A 116 -26.04 13.26 -4.33
CA LEU A 116 -27.37 13.55 -3.80
C LEU A 116 -27.35 13.81 -2.29
N LEU A 117 -26.57 13.06 -1.51
CA LEU A 117 -26.43 13.29 -0.06
C LEU A 117 -25.82 14.67 0.28
N GLU A 118 -24.96 15.17 -0.60
CA GLU A 118 -24.27 16.45 -0.46
C GLU A 118 -25.05 17.66 -0.97
N GLN A 119 -26.16 17.41 -1.69
CA GLN A 119 -26.91 18.43 -2.39
C GLN A 119 -27.29 19.60 -1.45
N GLY A 120 -27.00 20.82 -1.92
CA GLY A 120 -27.24 22.05 -1.19
C GLY A 120 -26.24 22.35 -0.06
N ARG A 121 -25.28 21.47 0.20
CA ARG A 121 -24.28 21.63 1.29
C ARG A 121 -22.85 21.79 0.78
N VAL A 122 -22.50 21.05 -0.27
CA VAL A 122 -21.17 21.04 -0.90
C VAL A 122 -21.24 21.80 -2.23
N LYS A 123 -20.21 22.62 -2.51
CA LYS A 123 -20.14 23.48 -3.71
C LYS A 123 -19.29 22.88 -4.83
N GLY A 124 -18.51 21.84 -4.56
CA GLY A 124 -17.65 21.21 -5.56
C GLY A 124 -16.63 20.26 -4.95
N HIS A 125 -15.92 19.55 -5.82
CA HIS A 125 -15.00 18.48 -5.46
C HIS A 125 -13.61 18.72 -6.04
N VAL A 126 -12.59 18.39 -5.26
CA VAL A 126 -11.26 18.05 -5.77
C VAL A 126 -11.22 16.52 -5.89
N ILE A 127 -10.92 15.99 -7.07
CA ILE A 127 -10.84 14.54 -7.28
C ILE A 127 -9.38 14.16 -7.44
N GLU A 128 -8.86 13.38 -6.48
CA GLU A 128 -7.52 12.83 -6.52
C GLU A 128 -7.54 11.47 -7.23
N LEU A 129 -6.97 11.46 -8.43
CA LEU A 129 -6.85 10.27 -9.28
C LEU A 129 -5.51 9.58 -9.04
N CYS A 130 -5.47 8.26 -9.28
CA CYS A 130 -4.27 7.47 -9.03
C CYS A 130 -3.10 7.92 -9.91
N ASN A 131 -1.99 8.30 -9.27
CA ASN A 131 -0.73 8.66 -9.92
C ASN A 131 0.33 7.54 -9.84
N LYS A 132 -0.05 6.35 -9.37
CA LYS A 132 0.76 5.13 -9.46
C LYS A 132 0.34 4.31 -10.67
N ASP A 133 1.33 3.82 -11.42
CA ASP A 133 1.07 2.88 -12.49
C ASP A 133 0.70 1.48 -11.96
N ASP A 134 0.43 0.54 -12.86
CA ASP A 134 0.06 -0.84 -12.56
C ASP A 134 1.20 -1.67 -11.94
N THR A 135 2.41 -1.11 -11.85
CA THR A 135 3.55 -1.70 -11.12
C THR A 135 3.76 -1.08 -9.74
N GLY A 136 2.97 -0.05 -9.39
CA GLY A 136 3.06 0.66 -8.12
C GLY A 136 4.05 1.83 -8.11
N ILE A 137 4.66 2.16 -9.25
CA ILE A 137 5.64 3.25 -9.33
C ILE A 137 4.90 4.59 -9.36
N LEU A 138 5.30 5.50 -8.46
CA LEU A 138 4.75 6.85 -8.40
C LEU A 138 5.20 7.67 -9.60
N THR A 139 4.26 8.35 -10.23
CA THR A 139 4.50 9.25 -11.36
C THR A 139 3.92 10.64 -11.07
N LYS A 140 4.25 11.62 -11.92
CA LYS A 140 3.72 12.98 -11.82
C LYS A 140 2.27 13.11 -12.34
N TYR A 141 1.79 12.12 -13.08
CA TYR A 141 0.55 12.23 -13.87
C TYR A 141 -0.45 11.15 -13.50
N TRP A 142 -1.72 11.37 -13.83
CA TRP A 142 -2.76 10.37 -13.71
C TRP A 142 -2.43 9.14 -14.55
N GLN A 143 -2.41 7.97 -13.91
CA GLN A 143 -2.06 6.69 -14.51
C GLN A 143 -3.29 5.80 -14.70
N ASN A 144 -3.25 4.97 -15.73
CA ASN A 144 -4.30 4.02 -16.07
C ASN A 144 -5.68 4.67 -16.21
N TRP A 145 -5.73 5.88 -16.80
CA TRP A 145 -6.92 6.72 -16.85
C TRP A 145 -8.15 6.08 -17.53
N MET A 146 -7.93 5.11 -18.41
CA MET A 146 -9.01 4.32 -19.02
C MET A 146 -9.86 3.58 -17.98
N MET A 147 -9.25 3.20 -16.84
CA MET A 147 -9.92 2.51 -15.74
C MET A 147 -10.87 3.42 -14.96
N ASP A 148 -10.68 4.74 -14.96
CA ASP A 148 -11.56 5.69 -14.25
C ASP A 148 -12.47 6.47 -15.19
N GLN A 149 -12.33 6.33 -16.52
CA GLN A 149 -13.02 7.16 -17.51
C GLN A 149 -14.54 7.21 -17.29
N ILE A 150 -15.18 6.07 -17.02
CA ILE A 150 -16.64 6.03 -16.86
C ILE A 150 -17.10 6.74 -15.57
N ASN A 151 -16.33 6.59 -14.48
CA ASN A 151 -16.58 7.32 -13.24
C ASN A 151 -16.38 8.82 -13.46
N VAL A 152 -15.33 9.22 -14.19
CA VAL A 152 -15.08 10.63 -14.54
C VAL A 152 -16.21 11.18 -15.41
N TYR A 153 -16.65 10.44 -16.43
CA TYR A 153 -17.74 10.85 -17.33
C TYR A 153 -19.05 11.06 -16.57
N ALA A 154 -19.47 10.07 -15.80
CA ALA A 154 -20.70 10.13 -15.03
C ALA A 154 -20.59 11.17 -13.90
N GLY A 155 -19.50 11.12 -13.13
CA GLY A 155 -19.27 12.01 -12.01
C GLY A 155 -19.26 13.48 -12.41
N PHE A 156 -18.63 13.84 -13.54
CA PHE A 156 -18.57 15.25 -13.97
C PHE A 156 -19.93 15.77 -14.43
N LYS A 157 -20.76 14.94 -15.08
CA LYS A 157 -22.14 15.32 -15.40
C LYS A 157 -22.98 15.49 -14.14
N LEU A 158 -22.83 14.59 -13.18
CA LEU A 158 -23.55 14.65 -11.90
C LEU A 158 -23.09 15.84 -11.02
N LEU A 159 -21.82 16.25 -11.09
CA LEU A 159 -21.36 17.47 -10.43
C LEU A 159 -21.98 18.73 -11.05
N TRP A 160 -22.30 18.71 -12.35
CA TRP A 160 -23.04 19.78 -13.01
C TRP A 160 -24.53 19.76 -12.65
N ASN A 161 -25.12 18.56 -12.54
CA ASN A 161 -26.51 18.36 -12.11
C ASN A 161 -26.67 17.04 -11.35
N SER A 162 -26.72 17.12 -10.02
CA SER A 162 -26.81 15.94 -9.15
C SER A 162 -28.17 15.23 -9.21
N ASN A 163 -29.19 15.85 -9.81
CA ASN A 163 -30.51 15.24 -10.02
C ASN A 163 -30.63 14.50 -11.36
N GLN A 164 -29.58 14.54 -12.19
CA GLN A 164 -29.61 13.83 -13.48
C GLN A 164 -29.66 12.32 -13.24
N ASN A 165 -30.49 11.61 -14.00
CA ASN A 165 -30.54 10.16 -13.95
C ASN A 165 -29.21 9.56 -14.44
N VAL A 166 -28.54 8.80 -13.58
CA VAL A 166 -27.25 8.16 -13.91
C VAL A 166 -27.40 7.09 -15.00
N ASP A 167 -28.53 6.38 -15.06
CA ASP A 167 -28.78 5.39 -16.12
C ASP A 167 -28.81 6.04 -17.51
N GLU A 168 -29.45 7.22 -17.63
CA GLU A 168 -29.48 7.97 -18.90
C GLU A 168 -28.09 8.47 -19.31
N ILE A 169 -27.25 8.85 -18.33
CA ILE A 169 -25.86 9.22 -18.57
C ILE A 169 -25.07 8.03 -19.11
N LEU A 170 -25.24 6.85 -18.51
CA LEU A 170 -24.52 5.64 -18.90
C LEU A 170 -25.02 5.12 -20.26
N ASP A 171 -26.32 5.18 -20.52
CA ASP A 171 -26.91 4.84 -21.82
C ASP A 171 -26.33 5.69 -22.96
N ASP A 172 -26.18 7.00 -22.74
CA ASP A 172 -25.52 7.90 -23.68
C ASP A 172 -24.03 7.55 -23.85
N TYR A 173 -23.33 7.22 -22.75
CA TYR A 173 -21.93 6.79 -22.79
C TYR A 173 -21.75 5.52 -23.65
N TYR A 174 -22.61 4.51 -23.52
CA TYR A 174 -22.44 3.26 -24.24
C TYR A 174 -22.70 3.41 -25.76
N LYS A 175 -23.62 4.28 -26.16
CA LYS A 175 -23.89 4.59 -27.59
C LYS A 175 -22.66 5.14 -28.32
N PHE A 176 -21.72 5.74 -27.60
CA PHE A 176 -20.42 6.17 -28.15
C PHE A 176 -19.65 5.04 -28.84
N PHE A 177 -19.89 3.78 -28.47
CA PHE A 177 -19.21 2.61 -29.01
C PHE A 177 -19.95 1.93 -30.17
N GLY A 178 -21.11 2.46 -30.59
CA GLY A 178 -21.84 2.03 -31.79
C GLY A 178 -22.16 0.52 -31.78
N PRO A 179 -21.72 -0.27 -32.78
CA PRO A 179 -21.98 -1.71 -32.82
C PRO A 179 -21.54 -2.48 -31.58
N ALA A 180 -20.55 -1.97 -30.82
CA ALA A 180 -20.04 -2.59 -29.61
C ALA A 180 -20.78 -2.18 -28.32
N GLU A 181 -21.80 -1.31 -28.40
CA GLU A 181 -22.52 -0.75 -27.25
C GLU A 181 -22.87 -1.82 -26.20
N GLN A 182 -23.51 -2.90 -26.61
CA GLN A 182 -24.01 -3.93 -25.70
C GLN A 182 -22.88 -4.72 -25.02
N LEU A 183 -21.74 -4.91 -25.68
CA LEU A 183 -20.58 -5.60 -25.09
C LEU A 183 -19.84 -4.70 -24.10
N ILE A 184 -19.71 -3.41 -24.43
CA ILE A 184 -19.12 -2.41 -23.52
C ILE A 184 -20.01 -2.21 -22.29
N ARG A 185 -21.33 -2.15 -22.47
CA ARG A 185 -22.31 -2.12 -21.38
C ARG A 185 -22.12 -3.31 -20.44
N LYS A 186 -22.15 -4.54 -20.98
CA LYS A 186 -21.94 -5.76 -20.19
C LYS A 186 -20.63 -5.72 -19.40
N PHE A 187 -19.55 -5.23 -19.99
CA PHE A 187 -18.27 -5.05 -19.30
C PHE A 187 -18.41 -4.12 -18.09
N TYR A 188 -18.85 -2.87 -18.28
CA TYR A 188 -18.89 -1.89 -17.21
C TYR A 188 -19.91 -2.23 -16.11
N GLU A 189 -21.10 -2.71 -16.47
CA GLU A 189 -22.12 -3.13 -15.49
C GLU A 189 -21.65 -4.33 -14.66
N SER A 190 -20.97 -5.31 -15.28
CA SER A 190 -20.39 -6.44 -14.53
C SER A 190 -19.30 -5.98 -13.56
N MET A 191 -18.45 -5.03 -13.98
CA MET A 191 -17.39 -4.47 -13.16
C MET A 191 -17.93 -3.68 -11.97
N GLU A 192 -18.94 -2.86 -12.18
CA GLU A 192 -19.61 -2.10 -11.12
C GLU A 192 -20.31 -3.03 -10.13
N TYR A 193 -21.08 -3.99 -10.63
CA TYR A 193 -21.76 -4.99 -9.79
C TYR A 193 -20.77 -5.74 -8.89
N ALA A 194 -19.66 -6.22 -9.45
CA ALA A 194 -18.64 -6.90 -8.67
C ALA A 194 -17.99 -5.97 -7.64
N PHE A 195 -17.62 -4.75 -8.03
CA PHE A 195 -16.96 -3.79 -7.15
C PHE A 195 -17.83 -3.45 -5.93
N LEU A 196 -19.10 -3.12 -6.16
CA LEU A 196 -20.04 -2.69 -5.13
C LEU A 196 -20.64 -3.82 -4.31
N ASN A 197 -20.42 -5.10 -4.66
CA ASN A 197 -20.97 -6.23 -3.94
C ASN A 197 -20.39 -6.34 -2.50
N PRO A 198 -21.19 -6.05 -1.45
CA PRO A 198 -20.70 -6.06 -0.06
C PRO A 198 -20.35 -7.48 0.43
N ALA A 199 -20.92 -8.53 -0.17
CA ALA A 199 -20.66 -9.91 0.23
C ALA A 199 -19.18 -10.32 0.05
N THR A 200 -18.44 -9.59 -0.79
CA THR A 200 -17.01 -9.83 -1.02
C THR A 200 -16.11 -9.05 -0.05
N LYS A 201 -16.67 -8.13 0.76
CA LYS A 201 -15.95 -7.08 1.52
C LYS A 201 -16.02 -7.29 3.04
N GLU A 202 -16.00 -8.53 3.52
CA GLU A 202 -16.25 -8.92 4.93
C GLU A 202 -15.45 -8.14 6.00
N LYS A 203 -14.25 -7.65 5.68
CA LYS A 203 -13.40 -6.87 6.62
C LYS A 203 -13.46 -5.36 6.41
N ASN A 204 -14.30 -4.87 5.48
CA ASN A 204 -14.29 -3.50 4.99
C ASN A 204 -12.89 -3.04 4.52
N THR A 205 -12.14 -3.94 3.87
CA THR A 205 -10.80 -3.68 3.32
C THR A 205 -10.79 -3.87 1.81
N TRP A 206 -10.01 -3.04 1.11
CA TRP A 206 -9.67 -3.25 -0.30
C TRP A 206 -8.21 -3.70 -0.41
N ASP A 207 -7.96 -4.95 -0.02
CA ASP A 207 -6.66 -5.61 -0.01
C ASP A 207 -6.56 -6.66 -1.14
N TRP A 208 -5.38 -7.28 -1.27
CA TRP A 208 -5.11 -8.30 -2.28
C TRP A 208 -6.13 -9.45 -2.24
N GLU A 209 -6.48 -9.95 -1.06
CA GLU A 209 -7.38 -11.12 -0.92
C GLU A 209 -8.80 -10.75 -1.34
N THR A 210 -9.30 -9.62 -0.82
CA THR A 210 -10.62 -9.11 -1.18
C THR A 210 -10.70 -8.80 -2.66
N CYS A 211 -9.66 -8.19 -3.23
CA CYS A 211 -9.61 -7.82 -4.63
C CYS A 211 -9.56 -9.06 -5.54
N TRP A 212 -8.58 -9.95 -5.39
CA TRP A 212 -8.27 -10.97 -6.40
C TRP A 212 -8.82 -12.37 -6.12
N ASN A 213 -9.18 -12.66 -4.86
CA ASN A 213 -9.74 -13.96 -4.48
C ASN A 213 -11.26 -13.93 -4.30
N LYS A 214 -11.82 -12.75 -3.96
CA LYS A 214 -13.26 -12.61 -3.70
C LYS A 214 -13.98 -11.78 -4.76
N THR A 215 -13.46 -10.60 -5.11
CA THR A 215 -14.16 -9.64 -5.99
C THR A 215 -13.89 -9.89 -7.48
N TYR A 216 -12.61 -9.88 -7.87
CA TYR A 216 -12.11 -10.03 -9.23
C TYR A 216 -11.38 -11.36 -9.38
N THR A 217 -12.12 -12.46 -9.21
CA THR A 217 -11.59 -13.81 -9.42
C THR A 217 -11.06 -13.96 -10.85
N GLY A 218 -10.10 -14.86 -11.07
CA GLY A 218 -9.56 -15.09 -12.41
C GLY A 218 -10.63 -15.45 -13.44
N GLU A 219 -11.69 -16.17 -13.03
CA GLU A 219 -12.86 -16.46 -13.88
C GLU A 219 -13.61 -15.19 -14.27
N PHE A 220 -13.93 -14.34 -13.28
CA PHE A 220 -14.59 -13.05 -13.51
C PHE A 220 -13.77 -12.17 -14.47
N VAL A 221 -12.47 -12.03 -14.23
CA VAL A 221 -11.59 -11.22 -15.09
C VAL A 221 -11.55 -11.76 -16.51
N ASN A 222 -11.45 -13.08 -16.68
CA ASN A 222 -11.48 -13.70 -18.01
C ASN A 222 -12.82 -13.42 -18.73
N GLN A 223 -13.94 -13.47 -18.02
CA GLN A 223 -15.26 -13.19 -18.57
C GLN A 223 -15.37 -11.73 -19.05
N VAL A 224 -15.09 -10.76 -18.18
CA VAL A 224 -15.26 -9.34 -18.53
C VAL A 224 -14.27 -8.88 -19.60
N MET A 225 -13.02 -9.36 -19.56
CA MET A 225 -12.05 -9.11 -20.63
C MET A 225 -12.44 -9.79 -21.94
N GLY A 226 -13.20 -10.89 -21.87
CA GLY A 226 -13.83 -11.53 -23.03
C GLY A 226 -14.77 -10.58 -23.78
N TYR A 227 -15.61 -9.83 -23.06
CA TYR A 227 -16.50 -8.84 -23.69
C TYR A 227 -15.74 -7.75 -24.45
N LEU A 228 -14.63 -7.23 -23.89
CA LEU A 228 -13.81 -6.22 -24.56
C LEU A 228 -13.11 -6.78 -25.81
N LYS A 229 -12.62 -8.02 -25.75
CA LYS A 229 -11.99 -8.71 -26.90
C LYS A 229 -13.01 -9.00 -28.01
N GLU A 230 -14.23 -9.41 -27.65
CA GLU A 230 -15.32 -9.61 -28.60
C GLU A 230 -15.75 -8.29 -29.24
N ALA A 231 -15.84 -7.21 -28.46
CA ALA A 231 -16.17 -5.87 -28.94
C ALA A 231 -15.11 -5.35 -29.93
N GLU A 232 -13.83 -5.56 -29.64
CA GLU A 232 -12.73 -5.17 -30.54
C GLU A 232 -12.85 -5.92 -31.87
N LYS A 233 -13.06 -7.24 -31.82
CA LYS A 233 -13.26 -8.06 -33.02
C LYS A 233 -14.46 -7.63 -33.84
N LEU A 234 -15.60 -7.35 -33.19
CA LEU A 234 -16.86 -6.94 -33.82
C LEU A 234 -16.71 -5.62 -34.60
N THR A 235 -15.83 -4.74 -34.13
CA THR A 235 -15.70 -3.39 -34.69
C THR A 235 -14.60 -3.26 -35.74
N ARG A 236 -13.80 -4.29 -36.02
CA ARG A 236 -12.71 -4.22 -37.01
C ARG A 236 -13.19 -3.73 -38.36
N GLY A 237 -12.50 -2.73 -38.90
CA GLY A 237 -12.87 -2.08 -40.17
C GLY A 237 -14.03 -1.08 -40.07
N ASN A 238 -14.56 -0.82 -38.86
CA ASN A 238 -15.64 0.13 -38.61
C ASN A 238 -15.17 1.29 -37.72
N GLU A 239 -14.57 2.31 -38.34
CA GLU A 239 -14.15 3.52 -37.65
C GLU A 239 -15.30 4.53 -37.48
N PRO A 240 -15.33 5.32 -36.38
CA PRO A 240 -14.31 5.42 -35.32
C PRO A 240 -14.49 4.40 -34.18
N TYR A 241 -15.46 3.48 -34.28
CA TYR A 241 -15.82 2.58 -33.18
C TYR A 241 -14.69 1.60 -32.84
N HIS A 242 -13.98 1.10 -33.85
CA HIS A 242 -12.84 0.23 -33.65
C HIS A 242 -11.77 0.89 -32.78
N THR A 243 -11.32 2.10 -33.16
CA THR A 243 -10.32 2.84 -32.40
C THR A 243 -10.76 3.09 -30.95
N ARG A 244 -12.05 3.38 -30.72
CA ARG A 244 -12.59 3.61 -29.37
C ARG A 244 -12.52 2.34 -28.52
N VAL A 245 -13.01 1.22 -29.04
CA VAL A 245 -13.02 -0.06 -28.32
C VAL A 245 -11.60 -0.59 -28.10
N GLU A 246 -10.74 -0.50 -29.11
CA GLU A 246 -9.34 -0.94 -29.01
C GLU A 246 -8.61 -0.18 -27.88
N LYS A 247 -8.89 1.13 -27.74
CA LYS A 247 -8.32 1.95 -26.67
C LYS A 247 -8.80 1.53 -25.28
N VAL A 248 -10.09 1.18 -25.15
CA VAL A 248 -10.63 0.61 -23.89
C VAL A 248 -9.94 -0.71 -23.58
N LEU A 249 -9.90 -1.66 -24.53
CA LEU A 249 -9.26 -2.95 -24.35
C LEU A 249 -7.79 -2.79 -23.91
N LYS A 250 -7.00 -1.97 -24.61
CA LYS A 250 -5.60 -1.69 -24.27
C LYS A 250 -5.46 -1.11 -22.86
N GLY A 251 -6.34 -0.18 -22.47
CA GLY A 251 -6.31 0.43 -21.15
C GLY A 251 -6.67 -0.51 -19.99
N PHE A 252 -7.36 -1.63 -20.27
CA PHE A 252 -7.66 -2.68 -19.29
C PHE A 252 -6.73 -3.89 -19.37
N LEU A 253 -5.76 -3.95 -20.28
CA LEU A 253 -4.74 -5.01 -20.28
C LEU A 253 -3.95 -5.10 -18.96
N PRO A 254 -3.58 -3.99 -18.28
CA PRO A 254 -2.94 -4.06 -16.97
C PRO A 254 -3.80 -4.75 -15.90
N PHE A 255 -5.13 -4.64 -15.98
CA PHE A 255 -6.05 -5.34 -15.09
C PHE A 255 -6.00 -6.87 -15.32
N GLU A 256 -6.01 -7.30 -16.58
CA GLU A 256 -5.86 -8.72 -16.92
C GLU A 256 -4.50 -9.29 -16.48
N LEU A 257 -3.42 -8.52 -16.65
CA LEU A 257 -2.08 -8.92 -16.22
C LEU A 257 -1.97 -8.99 -14.69
N ALA A 258 -2.53 -8.01 -13.99
CA ALA A 258 -2.57 -8.00 -12.53
C ALA A 258 -3.36 -9.20 -11.98
N SER A 259 -4.50 -9.54 -12.58
CA SER A 259 -5.24 -10.77 -12.22
C SER A 259 -4.40 -12.02 -12.42
N LYS A 260 -3.67 -12.15 -13.55
CA LYS A 260 -2.79 -13.29 -13.77
C LYS A 260 -1.66 -13.37 -12.75
N LYS A 261 -1.10 -12.23 -12.34
CA LYS A 261 -0.04 -12.15 -11.32
C LYS A 261 -0.57 -12.51 -9.92
N TYR A 262 -1.73 -11.99 -9.55
CA TYR A 262 -2.21 -12.04 -8.17
C TYR A 262 -3.18 -13.18 -7.89
N SER A 263 -4.01 -13.58 -8.86
CA SER A 263 -4.96 -14.69 -8.71
C SER A 263 -4.31 -16.07 -8.89
N SER A 264 -3.12 -16.17 -9.52
CA SER A 264 -2.40 -17.44 -9.65
C SER A 264 -1.83 -17.96 -8.32
N GLY A 265 -1.66 -17.09 -7.33
CA GLY A 265 -1.16 -17.40 -5.99
C GLY A 265 -2.11 -18.22 -5.11
N VAL A 266 -3.36 -18.43 -5.54
CA VAL A 266 -4.31 -19.34 -4.86
C VAL A 266 -3.89 -20.81 -4.99
N LYS A 267 -2.92 -21.14 -5.86
CA LYS A 267 -2.29 -22.46 -5.87
C LYS A 267 -1.12 -22.50 -4.88
N LYS A 268 -1.44 -23.00 -3.68
CA LYS A 268 -0.57 -23.49 -2.58
C LYS A 268 0.10 -22.42 -1.71
N THR A 269 -0.58 -22.13 -0.61
CA THR A 269 -0.04 -21.75 0.70
C THR A 269 0.97 -22.79 1.21
N GLU A 270 2.18 -22.86 0.66
CA GLU A 270 3.23 -23.65 1.29
C GLU A 270 3.78 -22.89 2.50
N LYS A 271 3.08 -22.96 3.65
CA LYS A 271 3.63 -22.66 4.98
C LYS A 271 4.64 -23.73 5.39
N ASN A 272 5.65 -23.97 4.54
CA ASN A 272 6.53 -25.13 4.66
C ASN A 272 8.00 -24.75 4.75
N LYS A 273 8.34 -23.46 4.59
CA LYS A 273 9.72 -23.00 4.74
C LYS A 273 10.12 -23.17 6.21
N ASN A 274 11.05 -24.08 6.42
CA ASN A 274 11.66 -24.39 7.71
C ASN A 274 13.17 -24.26 7.54
N ILE A 275 13.84 -23.76 8.57
CA ILE A 275 15.29 -23.66 8.61
C ILE A 275 15.81 -24.15 9.95
N THR A 276 16.78 -25.05 9.92
CA THR A 276 17.52 -25.46 11.12
C THR A 276 18.85 -24.75 11.11
N VAL A 277 19.09 -23.91 12.12
CA VAL A 277 20.35 -23.20 12.30
C VAL A 277 21.40 -24.18 12.80
N VAL A 278 22.56 -24.19 12.15
CA VAL A 278 23.69 -25.04 12.52
C VAL A 278 24.61 -24.35 13.52
N GLU A 279 25.24 -25.17 14.35
CA GLU A 279 26.25 -24.74 15.31
C GLU A 279 27.59 -24.44 14.62
N THR A 280 28.28 -23.38 15.04
CA THR A 280 29.65 -23.07 14.66
C THR A 280 30.57 -23.12 15.87
N LYS A 281 31.77 -23.66 15.68
CA LYS A 281 32.86 -23.64 16.68
C LYS A 281 33.78 -22.44 16.52
N SER A 282 33.62 -21.69 15.44
CA SER A 282 34.40 -20.49 15.13
C SER A 282 33.47 -19.28 15.18
N THR A 283 33.75 -18.38 16.11
CA THR A 283 33.05 -17.10 16.24
C THR A 283 33.45 -16.19 15.07
N PRO A 284 32.50 -15.72 14.23
CA PRO A 284 32.81 -14.75 13.18
C PRO A 284 33.20 -13.40 13.78
N VAL A 285 34.06 -12.66 13.10
CA VAL A 285 34.32 -11.25 13.42
C VAL A 285 33.21 -10.44 12.77
N ILE A 286 32.57 -9.54 13.52
CA ILE A 286 31.46 -8.73 13.00
C ILE A 286 32.02 -7.48 12.32
N ASP A 287 32.53 -7.63 11.11
CA ASP A 287 33.13 -6.55 10.31
C ASP A 287 32.33 -6.20 9.05
N GLY A 288 31.32 -7.01 8.73
CA GLY A 288 30.36 -6.83 7.65
C GLY A 288 30.80 -7.47 6.34
N LYS A 289 31.89 -8.25 6.28
CA LYS A 289 32.46 -8.74 5.01
C LYS A 289 32.09 -10.17 4.64
N LEU A 290 31.59 -10.99 5.57
CA LEU A 290 31.21 -12.40 5.32
C LEU A 290 32.36 -13.24 4.72
N ASN A 291 33.60 -13.03 5.17
CA ASN A 291 34.78 -13.69 4.59
C ASN A 291 35.33 -14.83 5.46
N GLU A 292 34.81 -15.00 6.68
CA GLU A 292 35.20 -16.04 7.61
C GLU A 292 34.75 -17.43 7.11
N PRO A 293 35.58 -18.47 7.27
CA PRO A 293 35.25 -19.82 6.81
C PRO A 293 33.95 -20.40 7.40
N CYS A 294 33.53 -19.99 8.61
CA CYS A 294 32.31 -20.50 9.23
C CYS A 294 31.05 -20.20 8.40
N TRP A 295 31.03 -19.10 7.64
CA TRP A 295 29.90 -18.74 6.78
C TRP A 295 29.64 -19.74 5.64
N GLN A 296 30.66 -20.50 5.23
CA GLN A 296 30.52 -21.52 4.18
C GLN A 296 29.63 -22.70 4.61
N ASN A 297 29.52 -22.93 5.92
CA ASN A 297 28.70 -24.00 6.49
C ASN A 297 27.36 -23.49 7.04
N ALA A 298 27.06 -22.20 6.91
CA ALA A 298 25.86 -21.61 7.49
C ALA A 298 24.57 -22.15 6.86
N SER A 299 23.49 -22.17 7.65
CA SER A 299 22.15 -22.43 7.12
C SER A 299 21.73 -21.24 6.26
N ILE A 300 21.27 -21.48 5.04
CA ILE A 300 20.96 -20.42 4.08
C ILE A 300 19.45 -20.28 3.90
N ALA A 301 18.92 -19.09 4.16
CA ALA A 301 17.60 -18.68 3.72
C ALA A 301 17.75 -17.84 2.44
N ASP A 302 17.33 -18.39 1.30
CA ASP A 302 17.39 -17.80 -0.03
C ASP A 302 16.06 -17.94 -0.79
N ASN A 303 16.07 -17.71 -2.11
CA ASN A 303 14.90 -17.78 -2.97
C ASN A 303 13.75 -16.90 -2.42
N PHE A 304 14.08 -15.62 -2.25
CA PHE A 304 13.13 -14.62 -1.78
C PHE A 304 12.08 -14.38 -2.86
N VAL A 305 10.87 -14.09 -2.41
CA VAL A 305 9.69 -13.80 -3.23
C VAL A 305 9.13 -12.44 -2.85
N ASP A 306 8.33 -11.84 -3.73
CA ASP A 306 7.55 -10.66 -3.35
C ASP A 306 6.50 -11.00 -2.27
N LEU A 307 5.85 -9.98 -1.72
CA LEU A 307 4.83 -10.15 -0.67
C LEU A 307 3.70 -11.12 -1.05
N TYR A 308 3.47 -11.38 -2.33
CA TYR A 308 2.36 -12.17 -2.86
C TYR A 308 2.84 -13.44 -3.57
N ASN A 309 4.04 -13.92 -3.22
CA ASN A 309 4.64 -15.16 -3.71
C ASN A 309 4.98 -15.18 -5.22
N ASN A 310 5.34 -14.03 -5.79
CA ASN A 310 5.93 -13.93 -7.13
C ASN A 310 7.46 -13.78 -7.05
N ASN A 311 8.14 -13.88 -8.19
CA ASN A 311 9.56 -13.56 -8.27
C ASN A 311 9.80 -12.10 -7.85
N CYS A 312 10.76 -11.86 -6.98
CA CYS A 312 11.25 -10.52 -6.68
C CYS A 312 12.36 -10.08 -7.65
N LEU A 313 12.52 -8.76 -7.81
CA LEU A 313 13.52 -8.12 -8.66
C LEU A 313 14.94 -8.28 -8.11
N ALA A 314 15.11 -8.18 -6.79
CA ALA A 314 16.41 -8.31 -6.14
C ALA A 314 16.43 -9.43 -5.10
N GLN A 315 17.25 -10.45 -5.38
CA GLN A 315 17.44 -11.58 -4.47
C GLN A 315 18.27 -11.18 -3.23
N THR A 316 18.07 -11.94 -2.17
CA THR A 316 18.75 -11.79 -0.88
C THR A 316 19.05 -13.16 -0.30
N LYS A 317 20.18 -13.28 0.40
CA LYS A 317 20.54 -14.46 1.17
C LYS A 317 20.77 -14.07 2.62
N PHE A 318 20.17 -14.83 3.54
CA PHE A 318 20.51 -14.79 4.96
C PHE A 318 21.27 -16.06 5.31
N LEU A 319 22.39 -15.92 6.00
CA LEU A 319 23.24 -16.99 6.49
C LEU A 319 23.11 -17.05 8.01
N LEU A 320 22.74 -18.19 8.57
CA LEU A 320 22.42 -18.33 9.98
C LEU A 320 23.36 -19.34 10.67
N LEU A 321 23.92 -18.94 11.80
CA LEU A 321 24.80 -19.75 12.65
C LEU A 321 24.47 -19.51 14.14
N HIS A 322 24.87 -20.42 15.02
CA HIS A 322 24.91 -20.16 16.46
C HIS A 322 26.13 -20.80 17.12
N ASP A 323 26.57 -20.31 18.27
CA ASP A 323 27.62 -20.94 19.09
C ASP A 323 27.09 -21.46 20.44
N GLY A 324 25.76 -21.53 20.57
CA GLY A 324 25.06 -21.90 21.81
C GLY A 324 24.87 -20.76 22.81
N LYS A 325 25.54 -19.61 22.62
CA LYS A 325 25.36 -18.38 23.41
C LYS A 325 24.81 -17.21 22.59
N ASN A 326 25.24 -17.14 21.34
CA ASN A 326 24.91 -16.10 20.39
C ASN A 326 24.34 -16.70 19.12
N PHE A 327 23.43 -15.95 18.51
CA PHE A 327 22.94 -16.15 17.17
C PHE A 327 23.68 -15.21 16.22
N TYR A 328 24.17 -15.73 15.11
CA TYR A 328 24.90 -14.96 14.10
C TYR A 328 24.15 -14.99 12.78
N ILE A 329 24.09 -13.81 12.16
CA ILE A 329 23.31 -13.58 10.95
C ILE A 329 24.20 -12.85 9.97
N GLY A 330 24.48 -13.50 8.85
CA GLY A 330 25.05 -12.89 7.67
C GLY A 330 23.95 -12.52 6.67
N ILE A 331 24.07 -11.39 5.99
CA ILE A 331 23.14 -10.96 4.95
C ILE A 331 23.94 -10.63 3.71
N ARG A 332 23.51 -11.14 2.56
CA ARG A 332 23.98 -10.70 1.25
C ARG A 332 22.78 -10.27 0.41
N ALA A 333 22.66 -8.97 0.18
CA ALA A 333 21.56 -8.35 -0.53
C ALA A 333 22.04 -7.83 -1.89
N PHE A 334 21.61 -8.49 -2.98
CA PHE A 334 22.07 -8.15 -4.33
C PHE A 334 21.47 -6.83 -4.82
N LEU A 335 22.25 -6.07 -5.59
CA LEU A 335 21.88 -4.76 -6.14
C LEU A 335 21.92 -4.81 -7.68
N PRO A 336 20.87 -5.33 -8.35
CA PRO A 336 20.81 -5.40 -9.81
C PRO A 336 21.11 -4.04 -10.47
N GLU A 337 20.53 -2.96 -9.95
CA GLU A 337 20.73 -1.59 -10.46
C GLU A 337 22.02 -0.90 -9.97
N ARG A 338 22.82 -1.54 -9.10
CA ARG A 338 24.07 -1.00 -8.53
C ARG A 338 23.93 0.40 -7.91
N LYS A 339 22.72 0.75 -7.48
CA LYS A 339 22.35 2.01 -6.79
C LYS A 339 21.71 1.68 -5.46
N ILE A 340 21.97 2.51 -4.45
CA ILE A 340 21.40 2.37 -3.11
C ILE A 340 20.69 3.66 -2.74
N LYS A 341 19.43 3.56 -2.31
CA LYS A 341 18.71 4.68 -1.72
C LYS A 341 19.08 4.80 -0.23
N LYS A 342 19.90 5.80 0.11
CA LYS A 342 20.23 6.14 1.49
C LYS A 342 19.49 7.41 1.91
N TYR A 343 18.64 7.32 2.93
CA TYR A 343 18.00 8.49 3.56
C TYR A 343 18.58 8.83 4.93
N GLN A 344 19.07 7.81 5.63
CA GLN A 344 19.58 7.97 6.97
C GLN A 344 21.06 8.32 6.96
N LYS A 345 21.49 9.01 8.03
CA LYS A 345 22.90 9.23 8.31
C LYS A 345 23.55 7.88 8.68
N GLU A 346 24.78 7.67 8.20
CA GLU A 346 25.56 6.48 8.55
C GLU A 346 25.76 6.36 10.06
N GLY A 347 25.67 5.12 10.57
CA GLY A 347 25.78 4.79 11.99
C GLY A 347 24.57 5.15 12.85
N ILE A 348 23.43 5.54 12.27
CA ILE A 348 22.23 5.82 13.07
C ILE A 348 21.65 4.54 13.69
N ARG A 349 21.28 4.62 14.96
CA ARG A 349 20.44 3.64 15.65
C ARG A 349 19.04 4.23 15.84
N ASP A 350 18.01 3.40 15.68
CA ASP A 350 16.59 3.74 15.88
C ASP A 350 16.02 4.80 14.91
N GLY A 351 16.59 4.85 13.70
CA GLY A 351 16.07 5.68 12.61
C GLY A 351 14.86 5.05 11.90
N THR A 352 14.09 5.85 11.17
CA THR A 352 13.03 5.33 10.28
C THR A 352 13.68 4.72 9.02
N ILE A 353 13.87 3.40 8.99
CA ILE A 353 14.72 2.76 7.97
C ILE A 353 13.98 2.00 6.86
N TRP A 354 12.66 1.83 7.02
CA TRP A 354 11.77 1.20 6.03
C TRP A 354 11.61 2.01 4.72
N ASP A 355 11.87 3.32 4.75
CA ASP A 355 11.84 4.18 3.55
C ASP A 355 13.15 4.15 2.73
N SER A 356 14.09 3.28 3.11
CA SER A 356 15.41 3.09 2.49
C SER A 356 15.75 1.62 2.30
N GLU A 357 16.85 1.36 1.58
CA GLU A 357 17.42 0.02 1.43
C GLU A 357 17.67 -0.60 2.82
N SER A 358 16.96 -1.69 3.12
CA SER A 358 17.06 -2.36 4.41
C SER A 358 16.64 -3.82 4.33
N CYS A 359 17.22 -4.63 5.20
CA CYS A 359 16.79 -5.98 5.50
C CYS A 359 16.18 -6.03 6.89
N GLU A 360 15.11 -6.78 7.04
CA GLU A 360 14.40 -6.95 8.31
C GLU A 360 14.35 -8.41 8.72
N LEU A 361 14.42 -8.65 10.01
CA LEU A 361 14.39 -9.97 10.62
C LEU A 361 13.31 -9.99 11.68
N PHE A 362 12.43 -10.98 11.60
CA PHE A 362 11.34 -11.15 12.55
C PHE A 362 11.52 -12.48 13.26
N PHE A 363 11.47 -12.44 14.59
CA PHE A 363 11.55 -13.60 15.47
C PHE A 363 10.34 -13.58 16.42
N SER A 364 9.46 -14.56 16.27
CA SER A 364 8.27 -14.71 17.11
C SER A 364 8.27 -16.11 17.76
N PRO A 365 8.60 -16.22 19.06
CA PRO A 365 8.71 -17.51 19.74
C PRO A 365 7.37 -18.24 19.89
N ASP A 366 6.27 -17.50 20.02
CA ASP A 366 4.97 -18.03 20.42
C ASP A 366 3.83 -17.64 19.47
N GLY A 367 4.13 -16.88 18.41
CA GLY A 367 3.11 -16.31 17.53
C GLY A 367 2.28 -15.20 18.17
N ILE A 368 2.78 -14.56 19.23
CA ILE A 368 2.15 -13.41 19.88
C ILE A 368 3.15 -12.27 19.97
N GLN A 369 4.28 -12.50 20.63
CA GLN A 369 5.34 -11.51 20.75
C GLN A 369 6.29 -11.56 19.54
N CYS A 370 6.93 -10.45 19.23
CA CYS A 370 7.84 -10.35 18.09
C CYS A 370 9.05 -9.46 18.42
N TYR A 371 10.24 -10.00 18.20
CA TYR A 371 11.48 -9.24 18.09
C TYR A 371 11.72 -8.94 16.61
N GLN A 372 11.98 -7.67 16.30
CA GLN A 372 12.24 -7.20 14.95
C GLN A 372 13.59 -6.49 14.93
N PHE A 373 14.42 -6.84 13.96
CA PHE A 373 15.70 -6.17 13.72
C PHE A 373 15.72 -5.69 12.29
N LEU A 374 16.09 -4.45 12.08
CA LEU A 374 16.22 -3.87 10.75
C LEU A 374 17.64 -3.34 10.60
N ILE A 375 18.27 -3.65 9.47
CA ILE A 375 19.63 -3.23 9.16
C ILE A 375 19.71 -2.74 7.72
N GLY A 376 20.45 -1.66 7.49
CA GLY A 376 20.68 -1.10 6.17
C GLY A 376 22.16 -0.73 5.95
N PRO A 377 22.57 -0.48 4.69
CA PRO A 377 23.93 -0.10 4.35
C PRO A 377 24.41 1.14 5.11
N GLY A 378 25.67 1.13 5.57
CA GLY A 378 26.24 2.24 6.34
C GLY A 378 25.95 2.14 7.84
N ASN A 379 25.82 0.92 8.36
CA ASN A 379 25.61 0.60 9.78
C ASN A 379 24.37 1.29 10.36
N VAL A 380 23.32 1.35 9.54
CA VAL A 380 22.01 1.85 9.95
C VAL A 380 21.25 0.69 10.59
N PHE A 381 20.82 0.84 11.83
CA PHE A 381 20.23 -0.26 12.61
C PHE A 381 19.02 0.19 13.41
N THR A 382 18.05 -0.69 13.60
CA THR A 382 16.89 -0.46 14.47
C THR A 382 16.43 -1.78 15.04
N ASP A 383 16.11 -1.79 16.33
CA ASP A 383 15.53 -2.94 17.01
C ASP A 383 14.18 -2.60 17.64
N LEU A 384 13.27 -3.56 17.62
CA LEU A 384 11.95 -3.43 18.21
C LEU A 384 11.59 -4.70 18.96
N TYR A 385 10.87 -4.53 20.06
CA TYR A 385 10.19 -5.61 20.73
C TYR A 385 8.72 -5.27 20.89
N VAL A 386 7.87 -6.17 20.42
CA VAL A 386 6.42 -6.05 20.45
C VAL A 386 5.87 -7.21 21.27
N PRO A 387 5.39 -6.99 22.51
CA PRO A 387 4.86 -8.06 23.35
C PRO A 387 3.60 -8.74 22.79
N ASP A 388 2.82 -8.00 21.99
CA ASP A 388 1.64 -8.50 21.29
C ASP A 388 1.56 -7.79 19.93
N ILE A 389 1.88 -8.53 18.86
CA ILE A 389 1.95 -7.97 17.51
C ILE A 389 0.63 -7.35 17.04
N LYS A 390 -0.51 -7.78 17.60
CA LYS A 390 -1.82 -7.21 17.27
C LYS A 390 -2.01 -5.80 17.85
N LYS A 391 -1.14 -5.38 18.78
CA LYS A 391 -1.15 -4.08 19.44
C LYS A 391 0.12 -3.28 19.14
N PHE A 392 0.68 -3.47 17.94
CA PHE A 392 1.87 -2.74 17.51
C PHE A 392 1.68 -1.23 17.66
N THR A 393 2.69 -0.57 18.22
CA THR A 393 2.81 0.89 18.26
C THR A 393 4.26 1.28 18.04
N MET A 394 4.50 2.51 17.60
CA MET A 394 5.87 3.02 17.38
C MET A 394 6.70 3.14 18.68
N GLU A 395 6.08 3.00 19.84
CA GLU A 395 6.79 2.92 21.13
C GLU A 395 7.70 1.69 21.20
N ALA A 396 7.46 0.65 20.38
CA ALA A 396 8.27 -0.56 20.31
C ALA A 396 9.74 -0.30 19.92
N ILE A 397 10.05 0.81 19.23
CA ILE A 397 11.41 1.25 18.90
C ILE A 397 12.24 1.61 20.16
N LYS A 398 11.60 1.90 21.29
CA LYS A 398 12.35 2.27 22.52
C LYS A 398 13.10 1.08 23.14
N TRP A 399 12.72 -0.14 22.78
CA TRP A 399 13.41 -1.34 23.26
C TRP A 399 14.78 -1.46 22.60
N ASN A 400 15.81 -1.73 23.40
CA ASN A 400 17.17 -1.89 22.94
C ASN A 400 17.68 -3.29 23.33
N ALA A 401 18.05 -4.10 22.34
CA ALA A 401 18.70 -5.38 22.52
C ALA A 401 20.10 -5.19 23.14
N THR A 402 20.35 -5.89 24.24
CA THR A 402 21.62 -5.82 24.97
C THR A 402 22.70 -6.67 24.30
N GLY A 403 23.90 -6.11 24.12
CA GLY A 403 25.08 -6.85 23.66
C GLY A 403 25.07 -7.21 22.17
N ILE A 404 24.23 -6.54 21.38
CA ILE A 404 24.19 -6.69 19.93
C ILE A 404 25.43 -6.05 19.28
N GLU A 405 26.02 -6.74 18.31
CA GLU A 405 27.08 -6.20 17.46
C GLU A 405 26.63 -6.33 16.01
N TYR A 406 26.90 -5.33 15.19
CA TYR A 406 26.58 -5.37 13.76
C TYR A 406 27.56 -4.54 12.95
N SER A 407 27.77 -4.94 11.70
CA SER A 407 28.53 -4.17 10.72
C SER A 407 28.02 -4.48 9.31
N THR A 408 28.20 -3.53 8.40
CA THR A 408 27.80 -3.62 7.00
C THR A 408 28.94 -3.21 6.08
N SER A 409 29.00 -3.83 4.90
CA SER A 409 29.88 -3.42 3.82
C SER A 409 29.10 -3.22 2.54
N ILE A 410 29.56 -2.33 1.66
CA ILE A 410 28.95 -2.07 0.36
C ILE A 410 29.96 -2.47 -0.72
N GLU A 411 29.52 -3.36 -1.59
CA GLU A 411 30.23 -3.72 -2.82
C GLU A 411 29.42 -3.21 -4.04
N ASN A 412 29.99 -3.34 -5.24
CA ASN A 412 29.34 -2.83 -6.45
C ASN A 412 28.01 -3.54 -6.78
N GLU A 413 27.92 -4.86 -6.55
CA GLU A 413 26.78 -5.69 -6.97
C GLU A 413 25.91 -6.18 -5.82
N PHE A 414 26.30 -5.89 -4.58
CA PHE A 414 25.57 -6.28 -3.38
C PHE A 414 26.07 -5.45 -2.20
N TRP A 415 25.30 -5.44 -1.13
CA TRP A 415 25.80 -5.06 0.19
C TRP A 415 25.69 -6.26 1.13
N THR A 416 26.52 -6.25 2.16
CA THR A 416 26.57 -7.31 3.17
C THR A 416 26.35 -6.76 4.56
N ALA A 417 25.86 -7.62 5.45
CA ALA A 417 25.80 -7.34 6.87
C ALA A 417 26.16 -8.57 7.68
N GLU A 418 26.69 -8.33 8.87
CA GLU A 418 26.88 -9.31 9.92
C GLU A 418 26.24 -8.78 11.20
N ILE A 419 25.50 -9.64 11.90
CA ILE A 419 24.84 -9.31 13.16
C ILE A 419 25.09 -10.45 14.14
N LYS A 420 25.53 -10.11 15.35
CA LYS A 420 25.59 -11.01 16.51
C LYS A 420 24.51 -10.62 17.50
N ILE A 421 23.61 -11.54 17.79
CA ILE A 421 22.50 -11.38 18.74
C ILE A 421 22.72 -12.36 19.91
N PRO A 422 23.05 -11.89 21.12
CA PRO A 422 23.10 -12.76 22.29
C PRO A 422 21.71 -13.38 22.55
N PHE A 423 21.63 -14.70 22.78
CA PHE A 423 20.33 -15.35 23.04
C PHE A 423 19.58 -14.78 24.25
N THR A 424 20.33 -14.27 25.23
CA THR A 424 19.79 -13.57 26.41
C THR A 424 19.10 -12.26 26.08
N SER A 425 19.37 -11.65 24.92
CA SER A 425 18.72 -10.40 24.50
C SER A 425 17.29 -10.61 23.99
N ILE A 426 16.99 -11.79 23.43
CA ILE A 426 15.71 -12.11 22.80
C ILE A 426 14.95 -13.23 23.53
N ASN A 427 15.30 -13.56 24.77
CA ASN A 427 14.71 -14.67 25.53
C ASN A 427 14.67 -15.99 24.73
N PHE A 428 15.71 -16.25 23.92
CA PHE A 428 15.74 -17.42 23.07
C PHE A 428 15.85 -18.71 23.88
N THR A 429 15.00 -19.70 23.59
CA THR A 429 15.04 -21.02 24.26
C THR A 429 15.54 -22.09 23.29
N PRO A 430 16.77 -22.63 23.46
CA PRO A 430 17.29 -23.71 22.63
C PRO A 430 16.33 -24.92 22.58
N GLY A 431 16.15 -25.50 21.40
CA GLY A 431 15.23 -26.63 21.16
C GLY A 431 13.76 -26.24 20.95
N SER A 432 13.37 -24.98 21.17
CA SER A 432 12.04 -24.49 20.80
C SER A 432 11.98 -24.12 19.30
N GLN A 433 10.82 -24.31 18.68
CA GLN A 433 10.54 -23.89 17.31
C GLN A 433 9.99 -22.47 17.32
N TRP A 434 10.58 -21.59 16.51
CA TRP A 434 10.20 -20.18 16.42
C TRP A 434 9.58 -19.88 15.07
N LEU A 435 8.60 -18.97 15.04
CA LEU A 435 8.13 -18.39 13.79
C LEU A 435 9.09 -17.30 13.36
N VAL A 436 9.58 -17.37 12.12
CA VAL A 436 10.51 -16.37 11.59
C VAL A 436 10.17 -15.93 10.19
N ASN A 437 10.61 -14.73 9.86
CA ASN A 437 10.74 -14.31 8.48
C ASN A 437 11.94 -13.38 8.31
N PHE A 438 12.45 -13.37 7.10
CA PHE A 438 13.54 -12.50 6.67
C PHE A 438 13.03 -11.71 5.49
N CYS A 439 13.15 -10.40 5.55
CA CYS A 439 12.51 -9.48 4.62
C CYS A 439 13.50 -8.46 4.07
N ARG A 440 13.15 -7.82 2.97
CA ARG A 440 13.92 -6.71 2.39
C ARG A 440 12.99 -5.64 1.83
N ASN A 441 13.32 -4.40 2.16
CA ASN A 441 12.88 -3.20 1.46
C ASN A 441 13.92 -2.85 0.40
N TYR A 442 13.66 -3.21 -0.85
CA TYR A 442 14.54 -2.90 -1.97
C TYR A 442 14.05 -1.63 -2.68
N TYR A 443 14.92 -0.64 -2.76
CA TYR A 443 14.66 0.56 -3.54
C TYR A 443 15.56 0.60 -4.76
N TYR A 444 14.94 0.69 -5.94
CA TYR A 444 15.65 0.76 -7.22
C TYR A 444 15.27 2.03 -7.96
N PHE A 445 16.22 2.58 -8.69
CA PHE A 445 16.02 3.83 -9.41
C PHE A 445 15.56 3.55 -10.83
N VAL A 446 14.46 4.16 -11.24
CA VAL A 446 13.86 3.96 -12.55
C VAL A 446 14.22 5.15 -13.44
N ASP A 447 15.26 4.98 -14.25
CA ASP A 447 15.91 6.08 -14.98
C ASP A 447 14.92 6.87 -15.87
N ASN A 448 14.05 6.19 -16.62
CA ASN A 448 13.09 6.86 -17.51
C ASN A 448 11.98 7.63 -16.78
N LYS A 449 11.77 7.36 -15.48
CA LYS A 449 10.81 8.08 -14.62
C LYS A 449 11.51 9.08 -13.69
N ASN A 450 12.85 9.07 -13.66
CA ASN A 450 13.68 9.87 -12.75
C ASN A 450 13.17 9.77 -11.28
N ASN A 451 12.83 8.55 -10.85
CA ASN A 451 12.21 8.33 -9.54
C ASN A 451 12.64 6.99 -8.94
N TRP A 452 12.56 6.89 -7.61
CA TRP A 452 12.76 5.64 -6.90
C TRP A 452 11.47 4.82 -6.90
N ALA A 453 11.59 3.55 -7.24
CA ALA A 453 10.59 2.53 -7.04
C ALA A 453 10.91 1.69 -5.80
N TYR A 454 9.92 0.94 -5.34
CA TYR A 454 9.99 0.14 -4.13
C TYR A 454 9.51 -1.27 -4.42
N GLU A 455 10.27 -2.25 -3.93
CA GLU A 455 9.86 -3.64 -3.85
C GLU A 455 10.05 -4.14 -2.41
N ALA A 456 9.03 -4.83 -1.91
CA ALA A 456 9.10 -5.59 -0.68
C ALA A 456 9.22 -7.08 -1.03
N SER A 457 10.23 -7.74 -0.47
CA SER A 457 10.41 -9.18 -0.62
C SER A 457 10.65 -9.86 0.73
N SER A 458 10.36 -11.15 0.79
CA SER A 458 10.54 -11.96 1.98
C SER A 458 10.94 -13.39 1.65
N TRP A 459 11.59 -14.06 2.60
CA TRP A 459 11.90 -15.47 2.50
C TRP A 459 10.62 -16.28 2.36
N GLN A 460 9.61 -15.98 3.19
CA GLN A 460 8.28 -16.56 3.11
C GLN A 460 7.25 -15.47 2.78
N ALA A 461 6.42 -15.65 1.76
CA ALA A 461 5.41 -14.66 1.36
C ALA A 461 4.40 -14.40 2.48
N VAL A 462 4.10 -13.12 2.73
CA VAL A 462 3.26 -12.67 3.86
C VAL A 462 1.87 -12.19 3.46
N PHE A 463 1.61 -12.05 2.16
CA PHE A 463 0.33 -11.61 1.57
C PHE A 463 -0.20 -10.31 2.16
N GLY A 464 0.65 -9.28 2.21
CA GLY A 464 0.34 -7.98 2.79
C GLY A 464 1.50 -7.44 3.61
N SER A 465 1.30 -7.24 4.91
CA SER A 465 2.32 -6.67 5.80
C SER A 465 3.39 -7.70 6.22
N PHE A 466 4.65 -7.26 6.36
CA PHE A 466 5.72 -8.06 6.98
C PHE A 466 5.37 -8.51 8.41
N HIS A 467 4.51 -7.78 9.13
CA HIS A 467 4.03 -8.16 10.46
C HIS A 467 2.95 -9.26 10.45
N ASN A 468 2.62 -9.84 9.30
CA ASN A 468 1.70 -10.99 9.22
C ASN A 468 2.38 -12.29 9.69
N ILE A 469 2.58 -12.40 11.00
CA ILE A 469 3.24 -13.55 11.66
C ILE A 469 2.58 -14.90 11.35
N SER A 470 1.29 -14.88 10.98
CA SER A 470 0.56 -16.12 10.67
C SER A 470 1.12 -16.82 9.44
N MET A 471 1.86 -16.10 8.59
CA MET A 471 2.47 -16.60 7.36
C MET A 471 3.94 -16.99 7.52
N PHE A 472 4.54 -16.77 8.69
CA PHE A 472 5.96 -17.00 8.90
C PHE A 472 6.36 -18.46 8.71
N GLY A 473 7.61 -18.67 8.31
CA GLY A 473 8.25 -19.98 8.31
C GLY A 473 8.66 -20.37 9.74
N THR A 474 9.30 -21.52 9.87
CA THR A 474 9.78 -22.01 11.18
C THR A 474 11.30 -22.06 11.25
N LEU A 475 11.86 -21.74 12.42
CA LEU A 475 13.27 -21.85 12.72
C LEU A 475 13.49 -22.76 13.92
N ASN A 476 14.45 -23.67 13.80
CA ASN A 476 14.90 -24.54 14.89
C ASN A 476 16.40 -24.35 15.10
N ILE A 477 16.86 -24.46 16.35
CA ILE A 477 18.30 -24.43 16.68
C ILE A 477 18.74 -25.84 17.06
N LYS A 478 19.73 -26.37 16.34
CA LYS A 478 20.28 -27.70 16.60
C LYS A 478 21.48 -27.58 17.52
N MET A 479 21.29 -27.89 18.80
CA MET A 479 22.41 -28.04 19.74
C MET A 479 23.02 -29.43 19.54
N GLU A 480 24.28 -29.55 19.13
CA GLU A 480 24.91 -30.87 19.06
C GLU A 480 25.28 -31.35 20.47
N GLY A 481 24.64 -32.43 20.95
CA GLY A 481 25.07 -33.14 22.16
C GLY A 481 24.16 -33.06 23.40
N ARG A 482 22.84 -33.22 23.23
CA ARG A 482 21.97 -33.85 24.25
C ARG A 482 20.99 -34.81 23.61
#